data_AF-A0A923CAD1-F1
#
_entry.id   AF-A0A923CAD1-F1
#
_cell.length_a   1.000
_cell.length_b   1.000
_cell.length_c   1.000
_cell.angle_alpha   90.00
_cell.angle_beta   90.00
_cell.angle_gamma   90.00
#
_symmetry.space_group_name_H-M   'P 1'
#
loop_
_entity.id
_entity.type
_entity.pdbx_description
1 polymer ?
#
loop_
_entity_poly.entity_id
_entity_poly.type
_entity_poly.pdbx_seq_one_letter_code
_entity_poly.pdbx_strand_id
1 'polypeptide(L)'
;MKALDIKLWRDLRRLRTQAITIAVVVAIGVAGFVGMFSVHESLQTSRDSFYQDNRLADVFASVKRAPLHLRQRLEAIDGVAEVRLDVTMDAQIALPDADAPV
;
A
#
# COMPACT_ATOMS: atom_id res chain seq x y z
N MET A 1 -17.59 18.07 43.02
CA MET A 1 -17.54 16.66 42.56
C MET A 1 -18.67 15.91 43.25
N LYS A 2 -19.50 15.15 42.52
CA LYS A 2 -20.64 14.47 43.14
C LYS A 2 -20.13 13.33 44.02
N ALA A 3 -20.86 13.01 45.09
CA ALA A 3 -20.47 11.92 46.01
C ALA A 3 -20.30 10.56 45.30
N LEU A 4 -21.04 10.34 44.20
CA LEU A 4 -20.90 9.16 43.34
C LEU A 4 -19.51 9.07 42.68
N ASP A 5 -18.96 10.19 42.18
CA ASP A 5 -17.66 10.20 41.49
C ASP A 5 -16.52 9.82 42.46
N ILE A 6 -16.61 10.32 43.70
CA ILE A 6 -15.65 10.02 44.76
C ILE A 6 -15.68 8.53 45.12
N LYS A 7 -16.88 7.94 45.20
CA LYS A 7 -17.05 6.50 45.45
C LYS A 7 -16.53 5.67 44.28
N LEU A 8 -16.87 6.05 43.03
CA LEU A 8 -16.42 5.40 41.81
C LEU A 8 -14.90 5.36 41.72
N TRP A 9 -14.24 6.49 42.00
CA TRP A 9 -12.78 6.56 41.95
C TRP A 9 -12.11 5.71 43.03
N ARG A 10 -12.72 5.61 44.21
CA ARG A 10 -12.23 4.75 45.30
C ARG A 10 -12.38 3.27 44.96
N ASP A 11 -13.48 2.88 44.32
CA ASP A 11 -13.69 1.51 43.86
C ASP A 11 -12.78 1.16 42.68
N LEU A 12 -12.60 2.07 41.72
CA LEU A 12 -11.63 1.91 40.63
C LEU A 12 -10.19 1.79 41.17
N ARG A 13 -9.89 2.54 42.25
CA ARG A 13 -8.63 2.40 43.00
C ARG A 13 -8.50 1.09 43.77
N ARG A 14 -9.57 0.34 44.03
CA ARG A 14 -9.49 -1.02 44.58
C ARG A 14 -9.30 -2.06 43.48
N LEU A 15 -9.88 -1.82 42.31
CA LEU A 15 -9.84 -2.71 41.14
C LEU A 15 -8.76 -2.33 40.10
N ARG A 16 -7.71 -1.59 40.49
CA ARG A 16 -6.74 -0.97 39.56
C ARG A 16 -6.15 -1.96 38.58
N THR A 17 -5.74 -3.13 39.05
CA THR A 17 -5.10 -4.14 38.20
C THR A 17 -6.05 -4.59 37.10
N GLN A 18 -7.30 -4.91 37.43
CA GLN A 18 -8.31 -5.35 36.46
C GLN A 18 -8.66 -4.24 35.46
N ALA A 19 -8.83 -3.01 35.94
CA ALA A 19 -9.10 -1.86 35.09
C ALA A 19 -7.95 -1.59 34.10
N ILE A 20 -6.69 -1.69 34.56
CA ILE A 20 -5.52 -1.55 33.71
C ILE A 20 -5.47 -2.67 32.66
N THR A 21 -5.72 -3.92 33.04
CA THR A 21 -5.75 -5.04 32.08
C THR A 21 -6.75 -4.78 30.95
N ILE A 22 -7.97 -4.35 31.27
CA ILE A 22 -8.99 -4.02 30.27
C ILE A 22 -8.52 -2.87 29.39
N ALA A 23 -7.99 -1.79 29.99
CA ALA A 23 -7.51 -0.64 29.25
C ALA A 23 -6.38 -1.00 28.27
N VAL A 24 -5.44 -1.87 28.68
CA VAL A 24 -4.35 -2.34 27.83
C VAL A 24 -4.88 -3.17 26.67
N VAL A 25 -5.81 -4.09 26.90
CA VAL A 25 -6.40 -4.91 25.83
C VAL A 25 -7.11 -4.02 24.80
N VAL A 26 -7.88 -3.03 25.26
CA VAL A 26 -8.54 -2.06 24.38
C VAL A 26 -7.50 -1.24 23.61
N ALA A 27 -6.45 -0.75 24.29
CA ALA A 27 -5.40 0.04 23.67
C ALA A 27 -4.67 -0.75 22.57
N ILE A 28 -4.36 -2.02 22.80
CA ILE A 28 -3.74 -2.90 21.79
C ILE A 28 -4.65 -3.04 20.56
N GLY A 29 -5.94 -3.27 20.77
CA GLY A 29 -6.91 -3.39 19.67
C GLY A 29 -7.01 -2.10 18.84
N VAL A 30 -7.15 -0.95 19.50
CA VAL A 30 -7.22 0.36 18.85
C VAL A 30 -5.91 0.69 18.13
N ALA A 31 -4.76 0.46 18.78
CA ALA A 31 -3.46 0.71 18.18
C ALA A 31 -3.21 -0.16 16.95
N GLY A 32 -3.60 -1.43 16.99
CA GLY A 32 -3.51 -2.32 15.82
C GLY A 32 -4.39 -1.85 14.67
N PHE A 33 -5.63 -1.46 14.96
CA PHE A 33 -6.55 -0.94 13.94
C PHE A 33 -6.02 0.36 13.32
N VAL A 34 -5.69 1.36 14.14
CA VAL A 34 -5.16 2.65 13.66
C VAL A 34 -3.85 2.44 12.92
N GLY A 35 -2.95 1.61 13.44
CA GLY A 35 -1.66 1.30 12.83
C GLY A 35 -1.81 0.68 11.44
N MET A 36 -2.75 -0.24 11.25
CA MET A 36 -3.03 -0.84 9.94
C MET A 36 -3.46 0.21 8.91
N PHE A 37 -4.36 1.13 9.29
CA PHE A 37 -4.80 2.22 8.42
C PHE A 37 -3.65 3.20 8.12
N SER A 38 -2.87 3.58 9.11
CA SER A 38 -1.72 4.47 8.93
C SER A 38 -0.65 3.88 8.02
N VAL A 39 -0.34 2.58 8.17
CA VAL A 39 0.60 1.89 7.28
C VAL A 39 0.04 1.83 5.87
N HIS A 40 -1.25 1.53 5.70
CA HIS A 40 -1.87 1.49 4.39
C HIS A 40 -1.78 2.83 3.66
N GLU A 41 -2.15 3.92 4.34
CA GLU A 41 -2.07 5.28 3.81
C GLU A 41 -0.62 5.68 3.49
N SER A 42 0.33 5.33 4.37
CA SER A 42 1.74 5.60 4.14
C SER A 42 2.28 4.85 2.92
N LEU A 43 1.89 3.59 2.74
CA LEU A 43 2.30 2.80 1.57
C LEU A 43 1.70 3.33 0.27
N GLN A 44 0.43 3.73 0.28
CA GLN A 44 -0.22 4.35 -0.88
C GLN A 44 0.48 5.65 -1.25
N THR A 45 0.70 6.53 -0.28
CA THR A 45 1.40 7.81 -0.49
C THR A 45 2.81 7.58 -1.06
N SER A 46 3.58 6.66 -0.47
CA SER A 46 4.93 6.34 -0.96
C SER A 46 4.91 5.75 -2.37
N ARG A 47 3.95 4.88 -2.70
CA ARG A 47 3.80 4.35 -4.05
C ARG A 47 3.50 5.47 -5.04
N ASP A 48 2.55 6.35 -4.72
CA ASP A 48 2.10 7.40 -5.63
C ASP A 48 3.22 8.41 -5.88
N SER A 49 3.93 8.83 -4.84
CA SER A 49 5.13 9.66 -4.98
C SER A 49 6.20 8.98 -5.84
N PHE A 50 6.48 7.69 -5.58
CA PHE A 50 7.46 6.95 -6.38
C PHE A 50 7.06 6.88 -7.87
N TYR A 51 5.77 6.72 -8.16
CA TYR A 51 5.27 6.63 -9.53
C TYR A 51 5.38 7.97 -10.25
N GLN A 52 5.03 9.07 -9.57
CA GLN A 52 5.14 10.42 -10.09
C GLN A 52 6.62 10.80 -10.33
N ASP A 53 7.49 10.58 -9.37
CA ASP A 53 8.91 10.96 -9.45
C ASP A 53 9.66 10.22 -10.56
N ASN A 54 9.31 8.95 -10.80
CA ASN A 54 9.92 8.13 -11.86
C ASN A 54 9.16 8.20 -13.19
N ARG A 55 8.12 9.03 -13.30
CA ARG A 55 7.26 9.15 -14.50
C ARG A 55 6.77 7.79 -15.00
N LEU A 56 6.37 6.93 -14.06
CA LEU A 56 5.75 5.64 -14.37
C LEU A 56 4.37 5.88 -15.00
N ALA A 57 3.94 4.95 -15.84
CA ALA A 57 2.61 5.04 -16.45
C ALA A 57 1.52 4.78 -15.40
N ASP A 58 0.41 5.51 -15.49
CA ASP A 58 -0.76 5.27 -14.64
C ASP A 58 -1.49 3.97 -15.00
N VAL A 59 -1.37 3.53 -16.26
CA VAL A 59 -2.02 2.34 -16.79
C VAL A 59 -1.05 1.52 -17.62
N PHE A 60 -1.01 0.22 -17.35
CA PHE A 60 -0.25 -0.76 -18.13
C PHE A 60 -1.21 -1.77 -18.76
N ALA A 61 -1.03 -2.06 -20.04
CA ALA A 61 -1.81 -3.05 -20.77
C ALA A 61 -0.89 -3.96 -21.59
N SER A 62 -1.01 -5.28 -21.40
CA SER A 62 -0.29 -6.28 -22.20
C SER A 62 -1.25 -6.90 -23.21
N VAL A 63 -0.87 -6.89 -24.48
CA VAL A 63 -1.69 -7.36 -25.59
C VAL A 63 -0.86 -8.15 -26.58
N LYS A 64 -1.45 -9.20 -27.16
CA LYS A 64 -0.81 -9.96 -28.24
C LYS A 64 -1.07 -9.25 -29.57
N ARG A 65 0.00 -8.80 -30.24
CA ARG A 65 -0.01 -8.12 -31.55
C ARG A 65 -0.74 -6.77 -31.50
N ALA A 66 -0.06 -5.72 -31.05
CA ALA A 66 -0.52 -4.33 -31.13
C ALA A 66 0.03 -3.63 -32.38
N PRO A 67 -0.83 -3.23 -33.35
CA PRO A 67 -0.40 -2.38 -34.45
C PRO A 67 0.06 -0.99 -33.98
N LEU A 68 1.19 -0.51 -34.52
CA LEU A 68 1.77 0.79 -34.14
C LEU A 68 0.85 1.99 -34.41
N HIS A 69 -0.02 1.92 -35.42
CA HIS A 69 -0.97 2.98 -35.75
C HIS A 69 -2.02 3.23 -34.65
N LEU A 70 -2.22 2.27 -33.72
CA LEU A 70 -3.11 2.47 -32.57
C LEU A 70 -2.53 3.50 -31.59
N ARG A 71 -1.21 3.77 -31.61
CA ARG A 71 -0.60 4.79 -30.76
C ARG A 71 -1.31 6.15 -30.91
N GLN A 72 -1.47 6.63 -32.14
CA GLN A 72 -2.11 7.92 -32.40
C GLN A 72 -3.55 7.98 -31.90
N ARG A 73 -4.27 6.86 -31.97
CA ARG A 73 -5.63 6.77 -31.45
C ARG A 73 -5.67 6.84 -29.92
N LEU A 74 -4.67 6.27 -29.24
CA LEU A 74 -4.54 6.31 -27.79
C LEU A 74 -4.09 7.70 -27.30
N GLU A 75 -3.14 8.33 -27.98
CA GLU A 75 -2.67 9.69 -27.67
C GLU A 75 -3.76 10.75 -27.89
N ALA A 76 -4.73 10.50 -28.76
CA ALA A 76 -5.86 11.39 -29.01
C ALA A 76 -6.98 11.29 -27.95
N ILE A 77 -6.88 10.36 -26.99
CA ILE A 77 -7.86 10.25 -25.90
C ILE A 77 -7.63 11.40 -24.92
N ASP A 78 -8.71 12.11 -24.57
CA ASP A 78 -8.64 13.19 -23.61
C ASP A 78 -8.14 12.69 -22.24
N GLY A 79 -7.19 13.42 -21.65
CA GLY A 79 -6.50 13.02 -20.42
C GLY A 79 -5.26 12.12 -20.60
N VAL A 80 -4.94 11.66 -21.82
CA VAL A 80 -3.69 10.90 -22.08
C VAL A 80 -2.55 11.86 -22.37
N ALA A 81 -1.53 11.88 -21.49
CA ALA A 81 -0.36 12.73 -21.66
C ALA A 81 0.75 12.09 -22.53
N GLU A 82 1.00 10.79 -22.37
CA GLU A 82 2.07 10.06 -23.07
C GLU A 82 1.64 8.60 -23.30
N VAL A 83 1.96 8.04 -24.48
CA VAL A 83 1.74 6.61 -24.77
C VAL A 83 3.07 5.94 -25.12
N ARG A 84 3.51 5.01 -24.26
CA ARG A 84 4.69 4.18 -24.51
C ARG A 84 4.27 2.81 -25.01
N LEU A 85 4.89 2.36 -26.10
CA LEU A 85 4.72 1.00 -26.62
C LEU A 85 6.01 0.24 -26.39
N ASP A 86 5.91 -0.94 -25.81
CA ASP A 86 7.04 -1.80 -25.52
C ASP A 86 6.71 -3.27 -25.85
N VAL A 87 7.73 -4.09 -26.07
CA VAL A 87 7.59 -5.51 -26.36
C VAL A 87 8.39 -6.30 -25.33
N THR A 88 7.69 -7.00 -24.45
CA THR A 88 8.29 -7.88 -23.45
C THR A 88 8.09 -9.34 -23.86
N MET A 89 9.18 -10.10 -23.96
CA MET A 89 9.13 -11.55 -24.09
C MET A 89 10.23 -12.19 -23.24
N ASP A 90 9.94 -13.38 -22.72
CA ASP A 90 10.98 -14.21 -22.12
C ASP A 90 11.92 -14.69 -23.22
N ALA A 91 13.22 -14.52 -23.01
CA ALA A 91 14.27 -14.95 -23.93
C ALA A 91 15.34 -15.72 -23.18
N GLN A 92 15.85 -16.79 -23.80
CA GLN A 92 17.06 -17.44 -23.32
C GLN A 92 18.26 -16.56 -23.68
N ILE A 93 19.04 -16.20 -22.67
CA ILE A 93 20.26 -15.43 -22.84
C ILE A 93 21.44 -16.36 -22.54
N ALA A 94 22.35 -16.48 -23.49
CA ALA A 94 23.60 -17.20 -23.28
C ALA A 94 24.54 -16.34 -22.40
N LEU A 95 24.86 -16.84 -21.22
CA LEU A 95 25.89 -16.23 -20.37
C LEU A 95 27.25 -16.83 -20.74
N PRO A 96 28.29 -16.02 -20.95
CA PRO A 96 29.60 -16.50 -21.41
C PRO A 96 30.22 -17.59 -20.51
N ASP A 97 29.98 -17.52 -19.21
CA ASP A 97 30.60 -18.38 -18.19
C ASP A 97 29.60 -19.32 -17.50
N ALA A 98 28.39 -19.50 -18.05
CA ALA A 98 27.40 -20.40 -17.45
C ALA A 98 27.52 -21.82 -17.99
N ASP A 99 27.88 -22.76 -17.11
CA ASP A 99 27.80 -24.19 -17.41
C ASP A 99 26.34 -24.59 -17.64
N ALA A 100 26.10 -25.38 -18.69
CA ALA A 100 24.77 -25.91 -18.98
C ALA A 100 24.31 -26.82 -17.83
N PRO A 101 23.07 -26.71 -17.33
CA PRO A 101 22.57 -27.60 -16.31
C PRO A 101 22.59 -29.05 -16.83
N VAL A 102 23.13 -29.96 -16.02
CA VAL A 102 23.18 -31.41 -16.27
C VAL A 102 21.81 -32.08 -16.13
#